data_AF-A0A2L0UFA2-F1
#
_entry.id   AF-A0A2L0UFA2-F1
#
_cell.length_a   1.000
_cell.length_b   1.000
_cell.length_c   1.000
_cell.angle_alpha   90.00
_cell.angle_beta   90.00
_cell.angle_gamma   90.00
#
_symmetry.space_group_name_H-M   'P 1'
#
loop_
_entity.id
_entity.type
_entity.pdbx_description
1 polymer ?
#
loop_
_entity_poly.entity_id
_entity_poly.type
_entity_poly.pdbx_seq_one_letter_code
_entity_poly.pdbx_strand_id
1 'polypeptide(L)'
;MTETTRRLLPMLGHTKGKRSAVTCALKCDNACSDAVCNTSANNYFRDIVSSEFSRRSALGAGAAGALTLLVGMQTGAGSAQAAPPPGKGYLKSNLPFDAIAPVDALVDDMTVPQGYGWKPVIRWGDPLFSASPAFDAENQTAAAQALQFGYNCDYTDILEVEGSKGRRAVLFANHEYTNETIMVPPTLPAAEVRGIGKAAHGLSVVELERKNKNKPWSYV
;
A
#
# COMPACT_ATOMS: atom_id res chain seq x y z
N MET A 1 8.13 -28.81 18.65
CA MET A 1 7.31 -27.58 18.56
C MET A 1 8.26 -26.45 18.26
N THR A 2 8.30 -26.00 17.01
CA THR A 2 9.11 -24.84 16.60
C THR A 2 8.60 -23.63 17.38
N GLU A 3 9.42 -23.11 18.28
CA GLU A 3 9.18 -21.84 18.97
C GLU A 3 8.87 -20.80 17.90
N THR A 4 7.61 -20.37 17.85
CA THR A 4 7.20 -19.36 16.89
C THR A 4 7.72 -18.04 17.44
N THR A 5 8.90 -17.62 16.98
CA THR A 5 9.57 -16.35 17.35
C THR A 5 8.77 -15.11 16.93
N ARG A 6 7.59 -15.30 16.32
CA ARG A 6 6.73 -14.26 15.76
C ARG A 6 5.40 -14.23 16.50
N ARG A 7 5.11 -13.11 17.15
CA ARG A 7 3.85 -12.85 17.85
C ARG A 7 2.71 -12.76 16.84
N LEU A 8 1.61 -13.47 17.10
CA LEU A 8 0.40 -13.34 16.27
C LEU A 8 -0.20 -11.93 16.41
N LEU A 9 -0.72 -11.41 15.30
CA LEU A 9 -1.33 -10.08 15.26
C LEU A 9 -2.74 -10.11 15.87
N PRO A 10 -3.13 -9.12 16.71
CA PRO A 10 -4.42 -9.09 17.39
C PRO A 10 -5.63 -9.21 16.47
N MET A 11 -5.54 -8.66 15.25
CA MET A 11 -6.63 -8.66 14.28
C MET A 11 -6.65 -9.91 13.37
N LEU A 12 -5.81 -10.92 13.62
CA LEU A 12 -5.79 -12.15 12.84
C LEU A 12 -7.14 -12.89 12.96
N GLY A 13 -7.78 -13.18 11.83
CA GLY A 13 -9.11 -13.80 11.79
C GLY A 13 -10.29 -12.84 12.03
N HIS A 14 -10.01 -11.58 12.37
CA HIS A 14 -11.03 -10.56 12.64
C HIS A 14 -11.19 -9.52 11.51
N THR A 15 -10.29 -9.50 10.53
CA THR A 15 -10.36 -8.57 9.40
C THR A 15 -11.37 -9.02 8.34
N LYS A 16 -12.00 -8.06 7.66
CA LYS A 16 -12.97 -8.29 6.58
C LYS A 16 -12.63 -7.48 5.33
N GLY A 17 -13.02 -8.00 4.16
CA GLY A 17 -12.79 -7.34 2.87
C GLY A 17 -11.30 -7.22 2.55
N LYS A 18 -10.87 -6.05 2.08
CA LYS A 18 -9.48 -5.78 1.66
C LYS A 18 -8.50 -5.48 2.81
N ARG A 19 -8.88 -5.68 4.08
CA ARG A 19 -8.00 -5.43 5.23
C ARG A 19 -7.33 -6.72 5.68
N SER A 20 -6.01 -6.68 5.91
CA SER A 20 -5.26 -7.73 6.59
C SER A 20 -4.96 -7.33 8.04
N ALA A 21 -4.63 -8.30 8.89
CA ALA A 21 -4.25 -8.03 10.28
C ALA A 21 -3.01 -7.12 10.38
N VAL A 22 -2.07 -7.25 9.43
CA VAL A 22 -0.90 -6.37 9.33
C VAL A 22 -1.32 -4.94 9.04
N THR A 23 -2.24 -4.73 8.09
CA THR A 23 -2.75 -3.38 7.80
C THR A 23 -3.44 -2.76 9.00
N CYS A 24 -4.20 -3.54 9.79
CA CYS A 24 -4.79 -3.04 11.02
C CYS A 24 -3.74 -2.61 12.05
N ALA A 25 -2.67 -3.39 12.22
CA ALA A 25 -1.57 -3.06 13.12
C ALA A 25 -0.80 -1.81 12.66
N LEU A 26 -0.44 -1.72 11.37
CA LEU A 26 0.40 -0.62 10.88
C LEU A 26 -0.39 0.69 10.67
N LYS A 27 -1.66 0.62 10.29
CA LYS A 27 -2.44 1.82 9.93
C LYS A 27 -3.09 2.52 11.12
N CYS A 28 -3.54 1.74 12.11
CA CYS A 28 -4.30 2.27 13.23
C CYS A 28 -4.03 1.53 14.53
N ASP A 29 -2.89 0.85 14.64
CA ASP A 29 -2.47 0.09 15.82
C ASP A 29 -3.57 -0.81 16.41
N ASN A 30 -4.29 -1.52 15.55
CA ASN A 30 -5.40 -2.38 15.96
C ASN A 30 -6.50 -1.67 16.77
N ALA A 31 -6.73 -0.36 16.60
CA ALA A 31 -7.72 0.42 17.37
C ALA A 31 -9.13 -0.20 17.49
N CYS A 32 -9.51 -1.12 16.60
CA CYS A 32 -10.77 -1.87 16.70
C CYS A 32 -10.79 -2.96 17.79
N SER A 33 -9.63 -3.43 18.27
CA SER A 33 -9.51 -4.39 19.37
C SER A 33 -9.42 -3.72 20.74
N ASP A 34 -9.19 -2.42 20.77
CA ASP A 34 -8.96 -1.68 22.01
C ASP A 34 -10.22 -0.98 22.51
N ALA A 35 -10.23 -0.69 23.81
CA ALA A 35 -11.30 0.11 24.40
C ALA A 35 -11.30 1.52 23.78
N VAL A 36 -12.48 2.10 23.58
CA VAL A 36 -12.56 3.43 22.99
C VAL A 36 -11.96 4.48 23.92
N CYS A 37 -10.97 5.24 23.43
CA CYS A 37 -10.23 6.21 24.24
C CYS A 37 -11.08 7.37 24.76
N ASN A 38 -12.20 7.69 24.11
CA ASN A 38 -13.11 8.73 24.59
C ASN A 38 -13.95 8.19 25.76
N THR A 39 -13.59 8.57 26.98
CA THR A 39 -14.33 8.24 28.21
C THR A 39 -15.37 9.29 28.61
N SER A 40 -15.48 10.38 27.86
CA SER A 40 -16.49 11.40 28.15
C SER A 40 -17.90 10.89 27.88
N ALA A 41 -18.88 11.48 28.54
CA ALA A 41 -20.30 11.20 28.29
C ALA A 41 -20.83 11.84 26.99
N ASN A 42 -19.98 12.52 26.22
CA ASN A 42 -20.38 13.14 24.95
C ASN A 42 -20.59 12.06 23.88
N ASN A 43 -21.64 12.24 23.07
CA ASN A 43 -21.91 11.37 21.93
C ASN A 43 -20.77 11.41 20.90
N TYR A 44 -20.53 10.31 20.20
CA TYR A 44 -19.60 10.30 19.08
C TYR A 44 -20.13 11.18 17.94
N PHE A 45 -19.21 11.87 17.26
CA PHE A 45 -19.56 12.68 16.09
C PHE A 45 -20.32 11.87 15.03
N ARG A 46 -19.92 10.61 14.80
CA ARG A 46 -20.63 9.69 13.92
C ARG A 46 -22.11 9.54 14.31
N ASP A 47 -22.40 9.42 15.60
CA ASP A 47 -23.75 9.19 16.10
C ASP A 47 -24.59 10.48 16.03
N ILE A 48 -23.98 11.64 16.27
CA ILE A 48 -24.59 12.96 16.04
C ILE A 48 -24.98 13.10 14.55
N VAL A 49 -24.02 12.87 13.65
CA VAL A 49 -24.25 12.94 12.20
C VAL A 49 -25.31 11.92 11.77
N SER A 50 -25.24 10.68 12.26
CA SER A 50 -26.21 9.62 11.93
C SER A 50 -27.62 9.97 12.41
N SER A 51 -27.75 10.60 13.58
CA SER A 51 -29.04 11.07 14.10
C SER A 51 -29.64 12.18 13.24
N GLU A 52 -28.81 13.11 12.76
CA GLU A 52 -29.24 14.23 11.91
C GLU A 52 -29.59 13.76 10.50
N PHE A 53 -28.80 12.84 9.92
CA PHE A 53 -29.14 12.21 8.64
C PHE A 53 -30.38 11.32 8.75
N SER A 54 -30.57 10.60 9.85
CA SER A 54 -31.78 9.81 10.10
C SER A 54 -33.02 10.71 10.20
N ARG A 55 -32.94 11.84 10.92
CA ARG A 55 -34.03 12.84 10.98
C ARG A 55 -34.34 13.42 9.61
N ARG A 56 -33.33 13.81 8.83
CA ARG A 56 -33.52 14.33 7.47
C ARG A 56 -34.06 13.28 6.51
N SER A 57 -33.64 12.03 6.65
CA SER A 57 -34.16 10.90 5.88
C SER A 57 -35.59 10.57 6.29
N ALA A 58 -35.95 10.66 7.57
CA ALA A 58 -37.33 10.47 8.05
C ALA A 58 -38.25 11.62 7.62
N LEU A 59 -37.77 12.87 7.63
CA LEU A 59 -38.52 14.03 7.11
C LEU A 59 -38.64 14.00 5.59
N GLY A 60 -37.58 13.63 4.88
CA GLY A 60 -37.58 13.44 3.43
C GLY A 60 -38.41 12.24 2.99
N ALA A 61 -38.37 11.15 3.74
CA ALA A 61 -39.26 9.99 3.58
C ALA A 61 -40.68 10.29 4.07
N GLY A 62 -40.91 11.27 4.94
CA GLY A 62 -42.25 11.78 5.26
C GLY A 62 -42.85 12.57 4.11
N ALA A 63 -42.02 13.33 3.38
CA ALA A 63 -42.43 14.03 2.16
C ALA A 63 -42.58 13.08 0.94
N ALA A 64 -41.76 12.03 0.84
CA ALA A 64 -41.83 11.03 -0.24
C ALA A 64 -42.75 9.83 0.10
N GLY A 65 -43.05 9.58 1.37
CA GLY A 65 -43.81 8.44 1.88
C GLY A 65 -45.31 8.57 1.72
N ALA A 66 -45.81 9.74 1.31
CA ALA A 66 -47.14 9.85 0.72
C ALA A 66 -47.22 9.20 -0.68
N LEU A 67 -46.09 8.84 -1.31
CA LEU A 67 -46.04 8.29 -2.67
C LEU A 67 -45.47 6.88 -2.82
N THR A 68 -44.96 6.21 -1.77
CA THR A 68 -44.17 4.96 -1.95
C THR A 68 -44.57 3.76 -1.10
N LEU A 69 -45.79 3.72 -0.54
CA LEU A 69 -46.33 2.58 0.22
C LEU A 69 -46.51 1.25 -0.58
N LEU A 70 -45.86 1.04 -1.72
CA LEU A 70 -46.15 -0.09 -2.62
C LEU A 70 -44.97 -0.96 -3.09
N VAL A 71 -43.73 -0.79 -2.64
CA VAL A 71 -42.66 -1.72 -3.05
C VAL A 71 -41.83 -2.19 -1.86
N GLY A 72 -42.02 -3.48 -1.54
CA GLY A 72 -41.64 -4.13 -0.29
C GLY A 72 -40.15 -4.40 -0.07
N MET A 73 -39.88 -4.44 1.23
CA MET A 73 -38.80 -5.11 1.97
C MET A 73 -38.03 -6.21 1.22
N GLN A 74 -36.75 -5.95 0.93
CA GLN A 74 -35.67 -6.95 0.99
C GLN A 74 -34.39 -6.31 1.55
N THR A 75 -34.24 -6.29 2.87
CA THR A 75 -32.99 -5.93 3.54
C THR A 75 -32.19 -7.18 3.85
N GLY A 76 -31.51 -7.72 2.85
CA GLY A 76 -30.36 -8.62 3.04
C GLY A 76 -29.08 -7.80 2.94
N ALA A 77 -28.27 -7.75 3.99
CA ALA A 77 -26.93 -7.16 3.96
C ALA A 77 -26.00 -8.09 3.16
N GLY A 78 -26.16 -8.10 1.84
CA GLY A 78 -25.21 -8.69 0.91
C GLY A 78 -23.93 -7.87 0.93
N SER A 79 -22.79 -8.55 0.83
CA SER A 79 -21.53 -7.94 0.45
C SER A 79 -21.75 -7.03 -0.75
N ALA A 80 -21.24 -5.80 -0.69
CA ALA A 80 -21.27 -4.89 -1.82
C ALA A 80 -20.33 -5.43 -2.91
N GLN A 81 -20.79 -6.44 -3.66
CA GLN A 81 -20.33 -6.68 -5.01
C GLN A 81 -20.79 -5.45 -5.79
N ALA A 82 -19.85 -4.62 -6.21
CA ALA A 82 -20.11 -3.63 -7.23
C ALA A 82 -20.68 -4.39 -8.43
N ALA A 83 -21.98 -4.25 -8.67
CA ALA A 83 -22.56 -4.70 -9.93
C ALA A 83 -21.76 -4.02 -11.04
N PRO A 84 -21.24 -4.76 -12.04
CA PRO A 84 -20.65 -4.12 -13.20
C PRO A 84 -21.72 -3.15 -13.74
N PRO A 85 -21.39 -1.86 -13.93
CA PRO A 85 -22.36 -0.91 -14.43
C PRO A 85 -22.96 -1.48 -15.71
N PRO A 86 -24.29 -1.42 -15.90
CA PRO A 86 -24.92 -1.93 -17.11
C PRO A 86 -24.24 -1.28 -18.30
N GLY A 87 -23.72 -2.11 -19.19
CA GLY A 87 -22.88 -1.72 -20.31
C GLY A 87 -23.46 -0.54 -21.07
N LYS A 88 -22.86 0.63 -20.84
CA LYS A 88 -22.81 1.73 -21.79
C LYS A 88 -21.35 2.00 -21.97
N GLY A 89 -20.86 1.72 -23.19
CA GLY A 89 -19.46 1.71 -23.53
C GLY A 89 -18.71 2.86 -22.88
N TYR A 90 -17.62 2.51 -22.20
CA TYR A 90 -16.58 3.48 -21.91
C TYR A 90 -16.33 4.25 -23.20
N LEU A 91 -16.32 5.59 -23.12
CA LEU A 91 -15.94 6.46 -24.22
C LEU A 91 -14.73 5.81 -24.93
N LYS A 92 -14.77 5.73 -26.26
CA LYS A 92 -13.73 5.06 -27.05
C LYS A 92 -12.37 5.58 -26.58
N SER A 93 -11.66 4.75 -25.83
CA SER A 93 -10.41 5.15 -25.21
C SER A 93 -9.37 5.30 -26.32
N ASN A 94 -8.63 6.39 -26.31
CA ASN A 94 -7.46 6.55 -27.20
C ASN A 94 -6.22 5.82 -26.64
N LEU A 95 -6.36 5.07 -25.54
CA LEU A 95 -5.28 4.29 -24.98
C LEU A 95 -5.06 3.03 -25.84
N PRO A 96 -3.80 2.66 -26.11
CA PRO A 96 -3.46 1.54 -27.00
C PRO A 96 -3.54 0.17 -26.30
N PHE A 97 -4.33 0.04 -25.22
CA PHE A 97 -4.44 -1.20 -24.44
C PHE A 97 -5.85 -1.36 -23.85
N ASP A 98 -6.26 -2.61 -23.68
CA ASP A 98 -7.52 -2.95 -23.01
C ASP A 98 -7.36 -2.90 -21.49
N ALA A 99 -8.43 -2.49 -20.79
CA ALA A 99 -8.46 -2.49 -19.34
C ALA A 99 -8.32 -3.92 -18.79
N ILE A 100 -7.54 -4.08 -17.73
CA ILE A 100 -7.44 -5.36 -17.00
C ILE A 100 -8.70 -5.60 -16.16
N ALA A 101 -9.02 -6.87 -15.92
CA ALA A 101 -10.02 -7.24 -14.94
C ALA A 101 -9.53 -6.91 -13.50
N PRO A 102 -10.43 -6.70 -12.53
CA PRO A 102 -10.05 -6.63 -11.13
C PRO A 102 -9.27 -7.88 -10.70
N VAL A 103 -8.17 -7.66 -9.98
CA VAL A 103 -7.34 -8.74 -9.43
C VAL A 103 -7.82 -9.09 -8.02
N ASP A 104 -7.82 -10.38 -7.68
CA ASP A 104 -8.14 -10.84 -6.33
C ASP A 104 -7.12 -10.31 -5.32
N ALA A 105 -7.59 -9.97 -4.12
CA ALA A 105 -6.75 -9.34 -3.09
C ALA A 105 -5.64 -10.26 -2.52
N LEU A 106 -5.71 -11.57 -2.77
CA LEU A 106 -4.71 -12.56 -2.34
C LEU A 106 -3.62 -12.82 -3.38
N VAL A 107 -3.74 -12.26 -4.59
CA VAL A 107 -2.72 -12.41 -5.64
C VAL A 107 -1.61 -11.39 -5.39
N ASP A 108 -0.42 -11.88 -5.05
CA ASP A 108 0.80 -11.09 -4.86
C ASP A 108 1.60 -11.00 -6.17
N ASP A 109 1.04 -10.30 -7.16
CA ASP A 109 1.68 -10.10 -8.47
C ASP A 109 1.27 -8.76 -9.10
N MET A 110 2.14 -8.19 -9.94
CA MET A 110 1.86 -6.98 -10.71
C MET A 110 1.20 -7.35 -12.04
N THR A 111 -0.14 -7.30 -12.06
CA THR A 111 -0.92 -7.57 -13.28
C THR A 111 -0.89 -6.37 -14.23
N VAL A 112 -0.53 -6.61 -15.49
CA VAL A 112 -0.44 -5.60 -16.55
C VAL A 112 -1.31 -5.98 -17.75
N PRO A 113 -1.69 -5.03 -18.63
CA PRO A 113 -2.43 -5.32 -19.85
C PRO A 113 -1.70 -6.30 -20.77
N GLN A 114 -2.46 -6.98 -21.64
CA GLN A 114 -1.88 -7.89 -22.63
C GLN A 114 -0.86 -7.17 -23.53
N GLY A 115 0.29 -7.81 -23.75
CA GLY A 115 1.40 -7.25 -24.54
C GLY A 115 2.34 -6.33 -23.76
N TYR A 116 2.04 -6.04 -22.49
CA TYR A 116 2.92 -5.31 -21.58
C TYR A 116 3.69 -6.27 -20.66
N GLY A 117 4.77 -5.78 -20.07
CA GLY A 117 5.54 -6.48 -19.06
C GLY A 117 6.07 -5.50 -18.02
N TRP A 118 6.47 -6.02 -16.87
CA TRP A 118 7.07 -5.26 -15.79
C TRP A 118 8.35 -5.95 -15.30
N LYS A 119 9.24 -5.18 -14.67
CA LYS A 119 10.47 -5.69 -14.05
C LYS A 119 10.83 -4.76 -12.88
N PRO A 120 11.19 -5.29 -11.70
CA PRO A 120 11.83 -4.50 -10.66
C PRO A 120 13.12 -3.86 -11.19
N VAL A 121 13.29 -2.55 -10.97
CA VAL A 121 14.53 -1.86 -11.30
C VAL A 121 15.53 -2.09 -10.18
N ILE A 122 15.26 -1.60 -8.99
CA ILE A 122 16.07 -1.75 -7.77
C ILE A 122 15.14 -2.04 -6.58
N ARG A 123 15.64 -2.71 -5.55
CA ARG A 123 14.90 -3.14 -4.36
C ARG A 123 15.57 -2.61 -3.09
N TRP A 124 14.81 -2.52 -2.00
CA TRP A 124 15.39 -2.28 -0.69
C TRP A 124 16.55 -3.25 -0.41
N GLY A 125 17.66 -2.72 0.08
CA GLY A 125 18.85 -3.51 0.39
C GLY A 125 19.81 -3.69 -0.79
N ASP A 126 19.39 -3.45 -2.03
CA ASP A 126 20.29 -3.54 -3.17
C ASP A 126 21.48 -2.57 -2.99
N PRO A 127 22.70 -3.00 -3.36
CA PRO A 127 23.91 -2.21 -3.14
C PRO A 127 23.92 -0.97 -4.04
N LEU A 128 24.33 0.18 -3.47
CA LEU A 128 24.51 1.43 -4.23
C LEU A 128 25.96 1.74 -4.58
N PHE A 129 26.92 1.05 -3.97
CA PHE A 129 28.34 1.29 -4.12
C PHE A 129 29.09 -0.03 -4.22
N SER A 130 30.29 -0.01 -4.81
CA SER A 130 31.14 -1.20 -4.92
C SER A 130 31.55 -1.80 -3.56
N ALA A 131 31.55 -0.98 -2.51
CA ALA A 131 31.84 -1.38 -1.14
C ALA A 131 30.58 -1.71 -0.32
N SER A 132 29.38 -1.61 -0.91
CA SER A 132 28.14 -1.97 -0.22
C SER A 132 28.16 -3.45 0.16
N PRO A 133 27.86 -3.80 1.42
CA PRO A 133 27.76 -5.19 1.81
C PRO A 133 26.55 -5.85 1.12
N ALA A 134 26.61 -7.17 0.98
CA ALA A 134 25.45 -7.94 0.56
C ALA A 134 24.29 -7.72 1.53
N PHE A 135 23.07 -7.61 1.01
CA PHE A 135 21.89 -7.47 1.84
C PHE A 135 21.62 -8.75 2.63
N ASP A 136 21.47 -8.59 3.94
CA ASP A 136 21.08 -9.66 4.85
C ASP A 136 20.12 -9.08 5.89
N ALA A 137 18.82 -9.32 5.71
CA ALA A 137 17.79 -8.83 6.62
C ALA A 137 17.91 -9.43 8.04
N GLU A 138 18.44 -10.65 8.16
CA GLU A 138 18.57 -11.34 9.44
C GLU A 138 19.74 -10.79 10.28
N ASN A 139 20.76 -10.21 9.63
CA ASN A 139 21.95 -9.63 10.26
C ASN A 139 22.21 -8.18 9.83
N GLN A 140 21.16 -7.43 9.52
CA GLN A 140 21.30 -6.07 8.99
C GLN A 140 21.93 -5.13 10.03
N THR A 141 22.68 -4.14 9.55
CA THR A 141 23.22 -3.06 10.39
C THR A 141 22.92 -1.69 9.81
N ALA A 142 22.91 -0.66 10.65
CA ALA A 142 22.72 0.73 10.23
C ALA A 142 23.82 1.17 9.24
N ALA A 143 25.05 0.70 9.45
CA ALA A 143 26.19 1.00 8.57
C ALA A 143 26.02 0.35 7.18
N ALA A 144 25.53 -0.89 7.12
CA ALA A 144 25.22 -1.57 5.86
C ALA A 144 24.06 -0.88 5.13
N GLN A 145 22.97 -0.58 5.85
CA GLN A 145 21.79 0.08 5.29
C GLN A 145 22.11 1.45 4.68
N ALA A 146 23.05 2.21 5.28
CA ALA A 146 23.48 3.52 4.75
C ALA A 146 24.18 3.45 3.39
N LEU A 147 24.59 2.26 2.94
CA LEU A 147 25.22 2.00 1.65
C LEU A 147 24.28 1.25 0.68
N GLN A 148 23.02 1.06 1.04
CA GLN A 148 22.05 0.27 0.30
C GLN A 148 20.82 1.11 -0.04
N PHE A 149 20.06 0.69 -1.05
CA PHE A 149 18.81 1.35 -1.39
C PHE A 149 17.83 1.28 -0.21
N GLY A 150 17.14 2.39 0.06
CA GLY A 150 16.24 2.54 1.21
C GLY A 150 14.92 1.77 1.09
N TYR A 151 14.07 1.94 2.10
CA TYR A 151 12.83 1.17 2.28
C TYR A 151 11.58 2.01 2.00
N ASN A 152 10.50 1.36 1.55
CA ASN A 152 9.26 2.00 1.12
C ASN A 152 9.51 3.24 0.25
N CYS A 153 10.07 2.99 -0.92
CA CYS A 153 10.25 4.04 -1.90
C CYS A 153 8.89 4.69 -2.23
N ASP A 154 8.86 6.01 -2.25
CA ASP A 154 7.69 6.80 -2.66
C ASP A 154 8.01 7.55 -3.95
N TYR A 155 8.07 8.89 -3.94
CA TYR A 155 8.37 9.67 -5.14
C TYR A 155 9.56 9.10 -5.91
N THR A 156 9.32 8.72 -7.18
CA THR A 156 10.36 8.26 -8.10
C THR A 156 10.35 9.04 -9.40
N ASP A 157 11.54 9.37 -9.91
CA ASP A 157 11.72 9.94 -11.25
C ASP A 157 12.97 9.39 -11.93
N ILE A 158 12.94 9.25 -13.25
CA ILE A 158 14.07 8.80 -14.07
C ILE A 158 14.49 9.94 -14.98
N LEU A 159 15.63 10.55 -14.67
CA LEU A 159 16.19 11.67 -15.41
C LEU A 159 17.25 11.15 -16.40
N GLU A 160 16.94 11.19 -17.70
CA GLU A 160 17.88 10.75 -18.73
C GLU A 160 19.12 11.66 -18.77
N VAL A 161 20.31 11.06 -18.83
CA VAL A 161 21.57 11.79 -18.98
C VAL A 161 21.65 12.34 -20.41
N GLU A 162 21.85 13.65 -20.54
CA GLU A 162 21.98 14.32 -21.84
C GLU A 162 23.11 13.71 -22.69
N GLY A 163 22.92 13.63 -24.00
CA GLY A 163 23.91 13.04 -24.92
C GLY A 163 24.02 11.51 -24.86
N SER A 164 23.39 10.82 -23.89
CA SER A 164 23.42 9.35 -23.79
C SER A 164 22.62 8.62 -24.87
N LYS A 165 21.85 9.37 -25.67
CA LYS A 165 20.82 8.85 -26.61
C LYS A 165 19.72 8.07 -25.87
N GLY A 166 19.43 8.47 -24.63
CA GLY A 166 18.46 7.81 -23.75
C GLY A 166 18.90 6.42 -23.31
N ARG A 167 20.21 6.17 -23.19
CA ARG A 167 20.76 4.87 -22.72
C ARG A 167 21.27 4.91 -21.29
N ARG A 168 21.47 6.10 -20.74
CA ARG A 168 21.83 6.32 -19.34
C ARG A 168 20.84 7.29 -18.71
N ALA A 169 20.54 7.06 -17.44
CA ALA A 169 19.68 7.91 -16.64
C ALA A 169 20.10 7.84 -15.17
N VAL A 170 19.48 8.69 -14.36
CA VAL A 170 19.57 8.63 -12.90
C VAL A 170 18.16 8.47 -12.36
N LEU A 171 17.93 7.45 -11.54
CA LEU A 171 16.73 7.29 -10.73
C LEU A 171 16.89 8.10 -9.45
N PHE A 172 15.94 9.00 -9.20
CA PHE A 172 15.73 9.65 -7.91
C PHE A 172 14.58 8.93 -7.21
N ALA A 173 14.80 8.44 -5.99
CA ALA A 173 13.78 7.75 -5.22
C ALA A 173 13.83 8.18 -3.75
N ASN A 174 12.74 8.76 -3.25
CA ASN A 174 12.58 9.05 -1.82
C ASN A 174 12.19 7.78 -1.05
N HIS A 175 12.54 7.71 0.22
CA HIS A 175 12.19 6.64 1.16
C HIS A 175 11.44 7.22 2.34
N GLU A 176 10.12 7.03 2.33
CA GLU A 176 9.18 7.82 3.16
C GLU A 176 9.12 7.33 4.62
N TYR A 177 9.04 6.02 4.82
CA TYR A 177 8.89 5.42 6.15
C TYR A 177 9.45 4.00 6.21
N THR A 178 9.66 3.48 7.42
CA THR A 178 10.08 2.10 7.67
C THR A 178 9.01 1.30 8.40
N ASN A 179 9.04 -0.02 8.21
CA ASN A 179 8.24 -0.96 8.98
C ASN A 179 9.18 -1.92 9.70
N GLU A 180 9.91 -1.45 10.72
CA GLU A 180 11.04 -2.19 11.29
C GLU A 180 10.65 -3.59 11.80
N THR A 181 9.42 -3.73 12.28
CA THR A 181 8.85 -5.00 12.78
C THR A 181 8.77 -6.11 11.72
N ILE A 182 8.83 -5.75 10.43
CA ILE A 182 8.88 -6.69 9.31
C ILE A 182 10.17 -6.56 8.48
N MET A 183 11.04 -5.59 8.79
CA MET A 183 12.33 -5.42 8.13
C MET A 183 13.41 -6.33 8.74
N VAL A 184 13.49 -6.39 10.07
CA VAL A 184 14.60 -7.05 10.76
C VAL A 184 14.11 -7.92 11.93
N PRO A 185 14.90 -8.91 12.37
CA PRO A 185 14.54 -9.75 13.50
C PRO A 185 14.28 -8.95 14.78
N PRO A 186 13.28 -9.33 15.59
CA PRO A 186 12.98 -8.67 16.86
C PRO A 186 14.09 -8.87 17.92
N THR A 187 15.06 -9.75 17.64
CA THR A 187 16.21 -10.03 18.51
C THR A 187 17.33 -8.99 18.40
N LEU A 188 17.31 -8.13 17.37
CA LEU A 188 18.32 -7.07 17.25
C LEU A 188 18.17 -6.03 18.37
N PRO A 189 19.28 -5.45 18.86
CA PRO A 189 19.23 -4.38 19.85
C PRO A 189 18.38 -3.20 19.36
N ALA A 190 17.51 -2.65 20.21
CA ALA A 190 16.60 -1.57 19.81
C ALA A 190 17.31 -0.33 19.25
N ALA A 191 18.53 -0.05 19.69
CA ALA A 191 19.35 1.03 19.13
C ALA A 191 19.78 0.75 17.68
N GLU A 192 20.12 -0.49 17.37
CA GLU A 192 20.47 -0.93 16.01
C GLU A 192 19.26 -0.84 15.09
N VAL A 193 18.11 -1.34 15.54
CA VAL A 193 16.84 -1.28 14.80
C VAL A 193 16.48 0.17 14.43
N ARG A 194 16.59 1.12 15.37
CA ARG A 194 16.39 2.55 15.09
C ARG A 194 17.43 3.12 14.13
N GLY A 195 18.67 2.67 14.23
CA GLY A 195 19.75 3.08 13.33
C GLY A 195 19.49 2.63 11.89
N ILE A 196 19.10 1.37 11.70
CA ILE A 196 18.68 0.80 10.42
C ILE A 196 17.49 1.58 9.87
N GLY A 197 16.46 1.78 10.70
CA GLY A 197 15.30 2.57 10.35
C GLY A 197 15.70 3.94 9.81
N LYS A 198 16.49 4.71 10.58
CA LYS A 198 16.99 6.03 10.16
C LYS A 198 17.78 6.00 8.85
N ALA A 199 18.67 5.01 8.67
CA ALA A 199 19.49 4.90 7.47
C ALA A 199 18.70 4.48 6.21
N ALA A 200 17.54 3.83 6.39
CA ALA A 200 16.67 3.41 5.30
C ALA A 200 15.73 4.52 4.79
N HIS A 201 15.62 5.66 5.50
CA HIS A 201 14.85 6.82 5.06
C HIS A 201 15.69 7.79 4.22
N GLY A 202 15.01 8.74 3.56
CA GLY A 202 15.66 9.86 2.87
C GLY A 202 15.52 9.75 1.37
N LEU A 203 16.65 9.75 0.66
CA LEU A 203 16.69 9.75 -0.81
C LEU A 203 17.85 8.87 -1.29
N SER A 204 17.59 8.04 -2.29
CA SER A 204 18.63 7.40 -3.09
C SER A 204 18.66 7.97 -4.50
N VAL A 205 19.87 8.06 -5.04
CA VAL A 205 20.17 8.49 -6.41
C VAL A 205 20.94 7.35 -7.06
N VAL A 206 20.38 6.72 -8.09
CA VAL A 206 20.87 5.45 -8.65
C VAL A 206 21.16 5.62 -10.13
N GLU A 207 22.36 5.28 -10.58
CA GLU A 207 22.65 5.24 -12.01
C GLU A 207 21.89 4.09 -12.68
N LEU A 208 21.29 4.38 -13.83
CA LEU A 208 20.59 3.41 -14.65
C LEU A 208 21.20 3.33 -16.06
N GLU A 209 21.22 2.13 -16.61
CA GLU A 209 21.53 1.89 -18.02
C GLU A 209 20.50 1.03 -18.73
N ARG A 210 20.43 1.17 -20.06
CA ARG A 210 19.69 0.27 -20.94
C ARG A 210 20.34 0.21 -22.32
N LYS A 211 20.23 -0.94 -22.98
CA LYS A 211 20.78 -1.16 -24.33
C LYS A 211 20.26 -0.15 -25.36
N ASN A 212 18.98 0.16 -25.31
CA ASN A 212 18.29 1.18 -26.11
C ASN A 212 16.92 1.51 -25.50
N LYS A 213 16.20 2.48 -26.08
CA LYS A 213 14.90 2.97 -25.59
C LYS A 213 13.80 1.90 -25.47
N ASN A 214 13.94 0.77 -26.17
CA ASN A 214 12.96 -0.33 -26.17
C ASN A 214 13.32 -1.46 -25.18
N LYS A 215 14.35 -1.27 -24.34
CA LYS A 215 14.76 -2.23 -23.32
C LYS A 215 14.57 -1.65 -21.92
N PRO A 216 14.24 -2.49 -20.93
CA PRO A 216 14.08 -2.03 -19.55
C PRO A 216 15.39 -1.49 -19.01
N TRP A 217 15.28 -0.58 -18.05
CA TRP A 217 16.41 -0.12 -17.25
C TRP A 217 16.97 -1.25 -16.37
N SER A 218 18.26 -1.17 -16.09
CA SER A 218 18.93 -1.89 -15.02
C SER A 218 19.77 -0.88 -14.24
N TYR A 219 19.86 -1.03 -12.92
CA TYR A 219 20.77 -0.21 -12.12
C TYR A 219 22.21 -0.70 -12.30
N VAL A 220 23.16 0.23 -12.17
CA VAL A 220 24.61 0.02 -12.30
C VAL A 220 25.23 -0.23 -10.95
#